data_AF-A0A923R9D9-F1
#
_entry.id   AF-A0A923R9D9-F1
#
_cell.length_a   1.000
_cell.length_b   1.000
_cell.length_c   1.000
_cell.angle_alpha   90.00
_cell.angle_beta   90.00
_cell.angle_gamma   90.00
#
_symmetry.space_group_name_H-M   'P 1'
#
loop_
_entity.id
_entity.type
_entity.pdbx_description
1 polymer ?
#
loop_
_entity_poly.entity_id
_entity_poly.type
_entity_poly.pdbx_seq_one_letter_code
_entity_poly.pdbx_strand_id
1 'polypeptide(L)'
;MITSSYLKSRLVIGALTLLFQGVDSSSAQEAAPAVTKAITEASKSDGIKLSPKAVVRIGLKTIPYSPAATLTLQSGAIVHSLGITGIYRLRDGWYKLIPVTLLSKGKETMTLKVTDFRNTDQIVTEGVALLRVAEMDAFGGGE
;
A
#
# COMPACT_ATOMS: atom_id res chain seq x y z
N MET A 1 -65.86 15.85 -55.67
CA MET A 1 -66.09 14.83 -56.73
C MET A 1 -64.73 14.46 -57.32
N ILE A 2 -64.46 13.15 -57.50
CA ILE A 2 -63.34 12.55 -58.29
C ILE A 2 -61.97 12.54 -57.57
N THR A 3 -61.58 11.52 -56.77
CA THR A 3 -61.12 10.12 -57.03
C THR A 3 -59.63 9.95 -57.38
N SER A 4 -59.01 8.94 -56.71
CA SER A 4 -57.93 8.04 -57.18
C SER A 4 -56.52 8.63 -57.36
N SER A 5 -55.39 7.94 -57.15
CA SER A 5 -54.97 6.66 -56.55
C SER A 5 -53.45 6.52 -56.80
N TYR A 6 -52.82 5.49 -56.22
CA TYR A 6 -51.45 4.99 -56.45
C TYR A 6 -50.35 5.71 -55.63
N LEU A 7 -49.32 5.06 -55.07
CA LEU A 7 -48.79 3.72 -55.27
C LEU A 7 -48.03 3.30 -54.00
N LYS A 8 -48.22 2.06 -53.54
CA LYS A 8 -47.43 1.44 -52.48
C LYS A 8 -46.02 1.15 -53.01
N SER A 9 -45.00 1.74 -52.38
CA SER A 9 -43.60 1.32 -52.56
C SER A 9 -42.92 1.38 -51.19
N ARG A 10 -42.90 0.25 -50.48
CA ARG A 10 -42.08 0.10 -49.27
C ARG A 10 -40.78 -0.57 -49.65
N LEU A 11 -39.78 0.27 -49.89
CA LEU A 11 -38.37 -0.08 -49.96
C LEU A 11 -37.89 -0.31 -48.52
N VAL A 12 -37.52 -1.54 -48.20
CA VAL A 12 -36.89 -1.90 -46.93
C VAL A 12 -35.40 -1.55 -47.06
N ILE A 13 -34.97 -0.46 -46.45
CA ILE A 13 -33.56 -0.13 -46.29
C ILE A 13 -33.26 0.03 -44.80
N GLY A 14 -32.46 -0.93 -44.31
CA GLY A 14 -31.27 -0.69 -43.50
C GLY A 14 -31.40 0.21 -42.27
N ALA A 15 -31.39 -0.40 -41.10
CA ALA A 15 -30.82 0.20 -39.90
C ALA A 15 -30.00 -0.86 -39.16
N LEU A 16 -28.79 -1.14 -39.66
CA LEU A 16 -27.74 -1.83 -38.89
C LEU A 16 -27.30 -0.85 -37.79
N THR A 17 -27.98 -0.90 -36.66
CA THR A 17 -27.66 -0.07 -35.50
C THR A 17 -26.50 -0.72 -34.75
N LEU A 18 -25.28 -0.28 -35.07
CA LEU A 18 -24.11 -0.51 -34.23
C LEU A 18 -24.27 0.33 -32.94
N LEU A 19 -24.69 -0.32 -31.86
CA LEU A 19 -24.61 0.24 -30.51
C LEU A 19 -23.20 0.03 -29.97
N PHE A 20 -22.35 1.04 -30.15
CA PHE A 20 -21.18 1.30 -29.33
C PHE A 20 -21.66 2.01 -28.06
N GLN A 21 -21.86 1.28 -26.96
CA GLN A 21 -21.88 1.78 -25.57
C GLN A 21 -21.46 0.60 -24.67
N GLY A 22 -20.60 0.72 -23.67
CA GLY A 22 -19.78 1.83 -23.21
C GLY A 22 -18.53 1.23 -22.55
N VAL A 23 -17.49 2.05 -22.46
CA VAL A 23 -16.32 1.80 -21.61
C VAL A 23 -16.84 1.76 -20.18
N ASP A 24 -17.01 0.56 -19.63
CA ASP A 24 -17.23 0.42 -18.20
C ASP A 24 -15.92 0.78 -17.50
N SER A 25 -15.98 1.96 -16.88
CA SER A 25 -14.95 2.48 -16.00
C SER A 25 -14.80 1.48 -14.87
N SER A 26 -13.70 0.73 -14.89
CA SER A 26 -13.28 -0.07 -13.75
C SER A 26 -12.94 0.89 -12.61
N SER A 27 -13.96 1.25 -11.84
CA SER A 27 -13.76 1.77 -10.50
C SER A 27 -13.11 0.66 -9.72
N ALA A 28 -11.78 0.72 -9.60
CA ALA A 28 -11.04 -0.05 -8.62
C ALA A 28 -11.63 0.31 -7.26
N GLN A 29 -12.55 -0.53 -6.79
CA GLN A 29 -13.06 -0.48 -5.44
C GLN A 29 -11.86 -0.84 -4.56
N GLU A 30 -11.17 0.20 -4.07
CA GLU A 30 -10.02 0.08 -3.20
C GLU A 30 -10.42 -0.81 -2.02
N ALA A 31 -9.88 -2.03 -1.97
CA ALA A 31 -10.26 -3.00 -0.97
C ALA A 31 -9.95 -2.41 0.41
N ALA A 32 -10.95 -2.42 1.30
CA ALA A 32 -10.74 -2.00 2.68
C ALA A 32 -9.61 -2.85 3.30
N PRO A 33 -8.77 -2.25 4.17
CA PRO A 33 -7.62 -2.95 4.71
C PRO A 33 -8.05 -4.16 5.56
N ALA A 34 -7.33 -5.27 5.43
CA ALA A 34 -7.70 -6.53 6.05
C ALA A 34 -7.33 -6.56 7.55
N VAL A 35 -8.34 -6.61 8.42
CA VAL A 35 -8.18 -6.80 9.87
C VAL A 35 -8.21 -8.30 10.18
N THR A 36 -7.22 -8.79 10.94
CA THR A 36 -7.06 -10.22 11.25
C THR A 36 -6.85 -10.43 12.76
N LYS A 37 -6.69 -11.68 13.23
CA LYS A 37 -6.31 -11.93 14.63
C LYS A 37 -4.93 -11.35 14.99
N ALA A 38 -4.08 -11.12 13.99
CA ALA A 38 -2.76 -10.54 14.18
C ALA A 38 -2.79 -9.01 14.06
N ILE A 39 -3.58 -8.47 13.13
CA ILE A 39 -3.67 -7.04 12.81
C ILE A 39 -4.97 -6.50 13.41
N THR A 40 -4.87 -5.67 14.43
CA THR A 40 -6.05 -5.15 15.14
C THR A 40 -6.65 -3.93 14.45
N GLU A 41 -5.81 -3.13 13.81
CA GLU A 41 -6.20 -1.94 13.04
C GLU A 41 -5.25 -1.77 11.86
N ALA A 42 -5.74 -1.23 10.75
CA ALA A 42 -4.94 -0.95 9.56
C ALA A 42 -5.44 0.33 8.89
N SER A 43 -4.50 1.21 8.55
CA SER A 43 -4.74 2.52 7.95
C SER A 43 -3.59 2.83 7.00
N LYS A 44 -3.88 3.26 5.78
CA LYS A 44 -2.83 3.66 4.83
C LYS A 44 -2.01 4.85 5.34
N SER A 45 -2.63 5.76 6.09
CA SER A 45 -1.93 6.92 6.65
C SER A 45 -1.02 6.56 7.82
N ASP A 46 -1.42 5.61 8.66
CA ASP A 46 -0.76 5.35 9.94
C ASP A 46 0.02 4.04 9.99
N GLY A 47 -0.26 3.11 9.07
CA GLY A 47 0.31 1.77 9.00
C GLY A 47 -0.61 0.73 9.63
N ILE A 48 -0.03 -0.24 10.35
CA ILE A 48 -0.78 -1.32 11.00
C ILE A 48 -0.56 -1.34 12.51
N LYS A 49 -1.58 -1.69 13.28
CA LYS A 49 -1.43 -2.10 14.68
C LYS A 49 -1.48 -3.61 14.79
N LEU A 50 -0.58 -4.15 15.60
CA LEU A 50 -0.50 -5.57 15.87
C LEU A 50 -1.05 -5.91 17.25
N SER A 51 -1.68 -7.07 17.38
CA SER A 51 -2.03 -7.60 18.69
C SER A 51 -0.75 -7.91 19.49
N PRO A 52 -0.76 -7.77 20.82
CA PRO A 52 0.42 -8.08 21.65
C PRO A 52 0.97 -9.49 21.41
N LYS A 53 0.08 -10.46 21.13
CA LYS A 53 0.44 -11.83 20.78
C LYS A 53 1.20 -11.92 19.46
N ALA A 54 0.82 -11.12 18.47
CA ALA A 54 1.51 -11.08 17.18
C ALA A 54 2.91 -10.48 17.31
N VAL A 55 3.05 -9.35 18.04
CA VAL A 55 4.33 -8.70 18.34
C VAL A 55 5.34 -9.70 18.92
N VAL A 56 4.92 -10.48 19.91
CA VAL A 56 5.76 -11.52 20.54
C VAL A 56 6.10 -12.64 19.56
N ARG A 57 5.11 -13.13 18.79
CA ARG A 57 5.30 -14.26 17.86
C ARG A 57 6.25 -13.96 16.72
N ILE A 58 6.23 -12.74 16.19
CA ILE A 58 7.12 -12.35 15.09
C ILE A 58 8.48 -11.83 15.59
N GLY A 59 8.65 -11.68 16.91
CA GLY A 59 9.91 -11.27 17.53
C GLY A 59 10.28 -9.81 17.24
N LEU A 60 9.31 -8.89 17.26
CA LEU A 60 9.63 -7.48 17.06
C LEU A 60 10.49 -6.95 18.20
N LYS A 61 11.58 -6.29 17.83
CA LYS A 61 12.34 -5.44 18.73
C LYS A 61 12.46 -4.05 18.14
N THR A 62 12.49 -3.07 19.03
CA THR A 62 12.59 -1.66 18.67
C THR A 62 13.68 -0.98 19.47
N ILE A 63 14.24 0.08 18.89
CA ILE A 63 15.13 1.01 19.58
C ILE A 63 14.52 2.42 19.57
N PRO A 64 14.69 3.22 20.63
CA PRO A 64 14.28 4.63 20.60
C PRO A 64 14.96 5.37 19.44
N TYR A 65 14.22 6.22 18.75
CA TYR A 65 14.81 7.12 17.77
C TYR A 65 15.59 8.23 18.48
N SER A 66 16.87 8.37 18.12
CA SER A 66 17.67 9.52 18.53
C SER A 66 17.72 10.52 17.37
N PRO A 67 17.33 11.79 17.58
CA PRO A 67 17.40 12.83 16.56
C PRO A 67 18.81 12.96 16.00
N ALA A 68 18.96 12.58 14.73
CA ALA A 68 20.20 12.64 13.99
C ALA A 68 19.90 12.87 12.51
N ALA A 69 20.77 13.62 11.83
CA ALA A 69 20.64 13.85 10.39
C ALA A 69 20.80 12.55 9.57
N THR A 70 21.56 11.60 10.12
CA THR A 70 21.84 10.30 9.52
C THR A 70 21.70 9.20 10.57
N LEU A 71 21.21 8.04 10.13
CA LEU A 71 21.02 6.88 10.98
C LEU A 71 21.76 5.68 10.38
N THR A 72 22.52 4.97 11.21
CA THR A 72 23.19 3.73 10.82
C THR A 72 22.49 2.56 11.46
N LEU A 73 22.00 1.62 10.64
CA LEU A 73 21.31 0.42 11.10
C LEU A 73 21.94 -0.84 10.50
N GLN A 74 21.69 -1.97 11.15
CA GLN A 74 21.95 -3.29 10.57
C GLN A 74 21.08 -3.48 9.32
N SER A 75 21.63 -4.13 8.30
CA SER A 75 20.93 -4.36 7.02
C SER A 75 19.58 -5.07 7.20
N GLY A 76 19.44 -5.96 8.18
CA GLY A 76 18.18 -6.65 8.50
C GLY A 76 17.05 -5.76 9.02
N ALA A 77 17.34 -4.53 9.45
CA ALA A 77 16.34 -3.55 9.88
C ALA A 77 15.72 -2.78 8.70
N ILE A 78 16.26 -2.97 7.49
CA ILE A 78 15.94 -2.17 6.30
C ILE A 78 15.14 -3.03 5.33
N VAL A 79 14.02 -2.48 4.89
CA VAL A 79 13.18 -3.10 3.88
C VAL A 79 13.63 -2.61 2.51
N HIS A 80 13.84 -3.56 1.59
CA HIS A 80 13.94 -3.31 0.16
C HIS A 80 12.82 -4.07 -0.53
N SER A 81 11.83 -3.36 -1.07
CA SER A 81 10.66 -3.98 -1.71
C SER A 81 10.11 -3.05 -2.78
N LEU A 82 9.86 -3.58 -3.99
CA LEU A 82 9.18 -2.87 -5.08
C LEU A 82 9.73 -1.45 -5.38
N GLY A 83 11.05 -1.28 -5.28
CA GLY A 83 11.71 0.01 -5.53
C GLY A 83 11.73 0.96 -4.33
N ILE A 84 11.10 0.60 -3.21
CA ILE A 84 11.13 1.35 -1.96
C ILE A 84 12.24 0.80 -1.07
N THR A 85 13.03 1.73 -0.51
CA THR A 85 13.92 1.46 0.61
C THR A 85 13.38 2.18 1.83
N GLY A 86 13.12 1.46 2.91
CA GLY A 86 12.43 2.00 4.07
C GLY A 86 12.81 1.32 5.37
N ILE A 87 12.40 1.93 6.48
CA ILE A 87 12.50 1.36 7.83
C ILE A 87 11.14 1.45 8.50
N TYR A 88 10.81 0.50 9.37
CA TYR A 88 9.58 0.58 10.14
C TYR A 88 9.74 1.51 11.34
N ARG A 89 8.82 2.46 11.46
CA ARG A 89 8.60 3.30 12.63
C ARG A 89 7.51 2.70 13.49
N LEU A 90 7.71 2.70 14.81
CA LEU A 90 6.66 2.52 15.81
C LEU A 90 6.32 3.87 16.46
N ARG A 91 5.05 4.29 16.35
CA ARG A 91 4.50 5.50 16.98
C ARG A 91 3.07 5.22 17.45
N ASP A 92 2.77 5.44 18.72
CA ASP A 92 1.42 5.26 19.28
C ASP A 92 0.80 3.88 18.98
N GLY A 93 1.64 2.84 18.97
CA GLY A 93 1.23 1.45 18.66
C GLY A 93 1.13 1.12 17.16
N TRP A 94 1.31 2.10 16.28
CA TRP A 94 1.30 1.91 14.83
C TRP A 94 2.69 1.61 14.29
N TYR A 95 2.77 0.58 13.45
CA TYR A 95 3.94 0.24 12.65
C TYR A 95 3.74 0.74 11.22
N LYS A 96 4.60 1.68 10.79
CA LYS A 96 4.55 2.26 9.43
C LYS A 96 5.89 2.12 8.73
N LEU A 97 5.88 1.68 7.48
CA LEU A 97 7.06 1.74 6.64
C LEU A 97 7.32 3.19 6.23
N ILE A 98 8.45 3.74 6.66
CA ILE A 98 8.89 5.10 6.32
C ILE A 98 9.97 4.98 5.24
N PRO A 99 9.76 5.56 4.04
CA PRO A 99 10.79 5.63 3.02
C PRO A 99 12.02 6.40 3.52
N VAL A 100 13.21 5.91 3.18
CA VAL A 100 14.48 6.53 3.56
C VAL A 100 15.39 6.65 2.35
N THR A 101 16.32 7.61 2.38
CA THR A 101 17.37 7.70 1.36
C THR A 101 18.60 6.95 1.83
N LEU A 102 19.04 5.96 1.05
CA LEU A 102 20.30 5.27 1.29
C LEU A 102 21.47 6.20 0.96
N LEU A 103 22.34 6.49 1.94
CA LEU A 103 23.53 7.31 1.76
C LEU A 103 24.77 6.45 1.52
N SER A 104 24.89 5.32 2.22
CA SER A 104 26.01 4.39 2.09
C SER A 104 25.61 2.98 2.48
N LYS A 105 26.18 2.00 1.78
CA LYS A 105 25.97 0.56 2.01
C LYS A 105 27.29 -0.09 2.44
N GLY A 106 27.36 -0.54 3.68
CA GLY A 106 28.43 -1.40 4.19
C GLY A 106 28.09 -2.88 4.03
N LYS A 107 28.98 -3.76 4.53
CA LYS A 107 28.75 -5.22 4.53
C LYS A 107 27.62 -5.64 5.48
N GLU A 108 27.60 -5.08 6.69
CA GLU A 108 26.63 -5.45 7.73
C GLU A 108 25.65 -4.31 8.04
N THR A 109 26.13 -3.07 7.95
CA THR A 109 25.38 -1.86 8.26
C THR A 109 25.13 -0.99 7.04
N MET A 110 24.06 -0.21 7.07
CA MET A 110 23.77 0.84 6.08
C MET A 110 23.54 2.17 6.78
N THR A 111 23.93 3.25 6.11
CA THR A 111 23.70 4.62 6.58
C THR A 111 22.62 5.27 5.74
N LEU A 112 21.63 5.83 6.42
CA LEU A 112 20.37 6.31 5.86
C LEU A 112 20.16 7.77 6.25
N LYS A 113 19.52 8.53 5.36
CA LYS A 113 18.85 9.78 5.70
C LYS A 113 17.39 9.47 6.00
N VAL A 114 16.94 9.85 7.18
CA VAL A 114 15.56 9.67 7.62
C VAL A 114 14.79 10.98 7.52
N THR A 115 13.51 10.88 7.17
CA THR A 115 12.54 11.98 7.18
C THR A 115 11.31 11.52 7.99
N ASP A 116 10.54 12.44 8.56
CA ASP A 116 9.31 12.15 9.33
C ASP A 116 9.49 11.29 10.62
N PHE A 117 10.55 11.56 11.38
CA PHE A 117 10.75 11.02 12.74
C PHE A 117 10.63 12.10 13.82
N ARG A 118 10.07 11.71 14.97
CA ARG A 118 9.89 12.50 16.20
C ARG A 118 10.62 11.81 17.35
N ASN A 119 10.94 12.57 18.39
CA ASN A 119 11.69 12.07 19.56
C ASN A 119 10.96 10.96 20.34
N THR A 120 9.66 10.83 20.15
CA THR A 120 8.80 9.79 20.75
C THR A 120 8.77 8.49 19.96
N ASP A 121 9.34 8.49 18.76
CA ASP A 121 9.28 7.35 17.86
C ASP A 121 10.30 6.28 18.24
N GLN A 122 10.01 5.07 17.79
CA GLN A 122 10.96 3.97 17.83
C GLN A 122 11.16 3.40 16.43
N ILE A 123 12.31 2.76 16.22
CA ILE A 123 12.67 2.09 14.97
C ILE A 123 12.66 0.59 15.21
N VAL A 124 12.01 -0.16 14.33
CA VAL A 124 12.02 -1.63 14.37
C VAL A 124 13.37 -2.14 13.85
N THR A 125 14.02 -3.01 14.63
CA THR A 125 15.35 -3.56 14.30
C THR A 125 15.33 -5.08 14.09
N GLU A 126 14.31 -5.77 14.60
CA GLU A 126 14.13 -7.23 14.44
C GLU A 126 12.68 -7.55 14.06
N GLY A 127 12.47 -8.70 13.41
CA GLY A 127 11.15 -9.15 12.93
C GLY A 127 10.63 -8.39 11.70
N VAL A 128 11.45 -7.53 11.08
CA VAL A 128 11.09 -6.65 9.95
C VAL A 128 10.51 -7.41 8.76
N ALA A 129 11.08 -8.56 8.39
CA ALA A 129 10.59 -9.34 7.26
C ALA A 129 9.15 -9.84 7.47
N LEU A 130 8.84 -10.33 8.68
CA LEU A 130 7.50 -10.81 9.02
C LEU A 130 6.51 -9.65 9.18
N LEU A 131 6.98 -8.51 9.71
CA LEU A 131 6.19 -7.29 9.76
C LEU A 131 5.79 -6.83 8.36
N ARG A 132 6.69 -6.93 7.38
CA ARG A 132 6.38 -6.64 5.97
C ARG A 132 5.35 -7.57 5.39
N VAL A 133 5.41 -8.87 5.69
CA VAL A 133 4.35 -9.81 5.27
C VAL A 133 3.00 -9.39 5.83
N ALA A 134 2.93 -9.03 7.12
CA ALA A 134 1.68 -8.57 7.74
C ALA A 134 1.14 -7.28 7.09
N GLU A 135 2.01 -6.31 6.80
CA GLU A 135 1.62 -5.09 6.10
C GLU A 135 1.12 -5.38 4.67
N MET A 136 1.82 -6.25 3.93
CA MET A 136 1.40 -6.64 2.59
C MET A 136 0.06 -7.38 2.58
N ASP A 137 -0.21 -8.19 3.61
CA ASP A 137 -1.50 -8.87 3.79
C ASP A 137 -2.63 -7.87 4.11
N ALA A 138 -2.31 -6.79 4.84
CA ALA A 138 -3.26 -5.73 5.15
C ALA A 138 -3.62 -4.86 3.94
N PHE A 139 -2.64 -4.54 3.08
CA PHE A 139 -2.77 -3.54 2.02
C PHE A 139 -2.65 -4.07 0.58
N GLY A 140 -2.40 -5.37 0.38
CA GLY A 140 -2.39 -5.99 -0.95
C GLY A 140 -1.07 -5.85 -1.72
N GLY A 141 0.06 -5.64 -1.03
CA GLY A 141 1.40 -5.71 -1.62
C GLY A 141 1.79 -4.61 -2.62
N GLY A 142 0.92 -3.63 -2.89
CA GLY A 142 1.18 -2.53 -3.83
C GLY A 142 0.93 -1.17 -3.21
N GLU A 143 1.91 -0.66 -2.47
CA GLU A 143 2.08 0.77 -2.14
C GLU A 143 3.57 1.11 -2.12
#